data_AF-A0A7D5LZ99-F1
#
_entry.id   AF-A0A7D5LZ99-F1
#
_cell.length_a   1.000
_cell.length_b   1.000
_cell.length_c   1.000
_cell.angle_alpha   90.00
_cell.angle_beta   90.00
_cell.angle_gamma   90.00
#
_symmetry.space_group_name_H-M   'P 1'
#
loop_
_entity.id
_entity.type
_entity.pdbx_description
1 polymer ?
#
loop_
_entity_poly.entity_id
_entity_poly.type
_entity_poly.pdbx_seq_one_letter_code
_entity_poly.pdbx_strand_id
1 'polypeptide(L)' 'GPCTAGVTNNIPMCCGSGILDLLYLDCETPTQATSVLNPLSAVCGRVGLQAKCCTLGIADLGVLC' A
#
# COMPACT_ATOMS: atom_id res chain seq x y z
N GLY A 1 5.41 10.15 6.71
CA GLY A 1 5.18 8.71 6.93
C GLY A 1 5.90 7.93 5.84
N PRO A 2 5.63 6.63 5.67
CA PRO A 2 6.19 5.83 4.57
C PRO A 2 5.71 6.27 3.18
N CYS A 3 4.59 6.99 3.10
CA CYS A 3 4.08 7.61 1.88
C CYS A 3 4.26 9.13 1.92
N THR A 4 4.42 9.72 0.74
CA THR A 4 4.51 11.17 0.55
C THR A 4 3.19 11.83 0.98
N ALA A 5 3.28 12.99 1.60
CA ALA A 5 2.08 13.77 1.92
C ALA A 5 1.46 14.30 0.62
N GLY A 6 0.18 14.03 0.40
CA GLY A 6 -0.52 14.38 -0.84
C GLY A 6 -2.01 14.03 -0.77
N VAL A 7 -2.75 14.41 -1.80
CA VAL A 7 -4.19 14.12 -1.93
C VAL A 7 -4.42 12.69 -2.40
N THR A 8 -3.50 12.16 -3.20
CA THR A 8 -3.48 10.78 -3.71
C THR A 8 -2.21 10.08 -3.24
N ASN A 9 -2.26 8.75 -3.16
CA ASN A 9 -1.14 7.88 -2.83
C ASN A 9 -0.49 8.23 -1.48
N ASN A 10 -1.32 8.57 -0.49
CA ASN A 10 -0.89 8.96 0.84
C ASN A 10 -1.14 7.87 1.89
N ILE A 11 -1.78 6.75 1.52
CA ILE A 11 -2.17 5.69 2.44
C ILE A 11 -1.27 4.48 2.25
N PRO A 12 -0.47 4.10 3.26
CA PRO A 12 0.39 2.93 3.15
C PRO A 12 -0.42 1.64 3.19
N MET A 13 -0.24 0.79 2.17
CA MET A 13 -0.84 -0.53 2.09
C MET A 13 0.16 -1.58 1.63
N CYS A 14 -0.11 -2.83 1.97
CA CYS A 14 0.57 -3.99 1.44
C CYS A 14 -0.30 -4.61 0.36
N CYS A 15 0.15 -4.59 -0.89
CA CYS A 15 -0.64 -5.02 -2.04
C CYS A 15 0.05 -6.15 -2.80
N GLY A 16 -0.77 -7.04 -3.36
CA GLY A 16 -0.31 -8.13 -4.21
C GLY A 16 0.05 -7.66 -5.61
N SER A 17 -0.17 -8.52 -6.60
CA SER A 17 -0.02 -8.15 -8.02
C SER A 17 -1.20 -7.28 -8.46
N GLY A 18 -0.91 -6.13 -9.07
CA GLY A 18 -1.92 -5.23 -9.60
C GLY A 18 -2.25 -5.52 -11.07
N ILE A 19 -3.47 -5.16 -11.48
CA ILE A 19 -3.81 -5.02 -12.89
C ILE A 19 -3.15 -3.74 -13.41
N LEU A 20 -2.38 -3.84 -14.49
CA LEU A 20 -1.65 -2.73 -15.10
C LEU A 20 -0.66 -2.02 -14.15
N ASP A 21 -0.27 -2.68 -13.05
CA ASP A 21 0.57 -2.12 -11.96
C ASP A 21 -0.03 -0.87 -11.27
N LEU A 22 -1.31 -0.57 -11.52
CA LEU A 22 -2.03 0.64 -11.07
C LEU A 22 -3.27 0.34 -10.21
N LEU A 23 -3.90 -0.81 -10.43
CA LEU A 23 -5.12 -1.20 -9.73
C LEU A 23 -4.85 -2.48 -8.95
N TYR A 24 -4.93 -2.39 -7.63
CA TYR A 24 -4.68 -3.51 -6.75
C TYR A 24 -5.99 -3.92 -6.08
N LEU A 25 -6.36 -5.19 -6.26
CA LEU A 25 -7.59 -5.77 -5.71
C LEU A 25 -7.33 -6.42 -4.34
N ASP A 26 -6.10 -6.92 -4.15
CA ASP A 26 -5.65 -7.54 -2.91
C ASP A 26 -4.68 -6.61 -2.19
N CYS A 27 -5.23 -5.64 -1.44
CA CYS A 27 -4.47 -4.78 -0.55
C CYS A 27 -4.94 -4.93 0.88
N GLU A 28 -3.98 -5.01 1.79
CA GLU A 28 -4.21 -5.09 3.22
C GLU A 28 -3.50 -3.94 3.94
N THR A 29 -4.12 -3.47 5.01
CA THR A 29 -3.49 -2.48 5.88
C THR A 29 -2.33 -3.15 6.64
N PRO A 30 -1.11 -2.58 6.62
CA PRO A 30 0.02 -3.13 7.36
C PRO A 30 -0.33 -3.22 8.85
N THR A 31 -0.27 -4.43 9.42
CA THR A 31 -0.54 -4.70 10.84
C THR A 31 0.55 -4.18 11.78
N GLN A 32 1.72 -3.85 11.24
CA GLN A 32 2.86 -3.33 12.00
C GLN A 32 3.10 -1.87 11.68
N ALA A 33 3.40 -1.09 12.72
CA ALA A 33 3.79 0.30 12.57
C ALA A 33 5.08 0.42 11.75
N THR A 34 5.05 1.25 10.71
CA THR A 34 6.23 1.56 9.90
C THR A 34 7.10 2.61 10.59
N SER A 35 8.42 2.45 10.51
CA SER A 35 9.40 3.40 11.03
C SER A 35 10.66 3.40 10.15
N VAL A 36 11.61 4.29 10.41
CA VAL A 36 12.90 4.34 9.69
C VAL A 36 13.65 2.99 9.80
N LEU A 37 13.56 2.34 10.97
CA LEU A 37 14.16 1.02 11.21
C LEU A 37 13.30 -0.16 10.70
N ASN A 38 12.03 0.10 10.33
CA ASN A 38 11.09 -0.91 9.86
C ASN A 38 10.26 -0.32 8.70
N PRO A 39 10.87 -0.17 7.51
CA PRO A 39 10.21 0.47 6.38
C PRO A 39 9.01 -0.37 5.92
N LEU A 40 8.05 0.29 5.28
CA LEU A 40 6.83 -0.37 4.78
C LEU A 40 7.15 -1.57 3.88
N SER A 41 8.21 -1.48 3.05
CA SER A 41 8.67 -2.59 2.21
C SER A 41 9.07 -3.82 2.99
N ALA A 42 9.71 -3.66 4.16
CA ALA A 42 10.06 -4.78 5.03
C ALA A 42 8.81 -5.37 5.71
N VAL A 43 7.86 -4.53 6.11
CA VAL A 43 6.59 -4.99 6.71
C VAL A 43 5.79 -5.81 5.70
N CYS A 44 5.58 -5.29 4.49
CA CYS A 44 4.83 -5.99 3.45
C CYS A 44 5.57 -7.24 2.93
N GLY A 45 6.91 -7.19 2.86
CA GLY A 45 7.71 -8.35 2.47
C GLY A 45 7.55 -9.56 3.40
N ARG A 46 7.26 -9.33 4.70
CA ARG A 46 7.00 -10.43 5.66
C ARG A 46 5.73 -11.21 5.36
N VAL A 47 4.76 -10.57 4.72
CA VAL A 47 3.50 -11.20 4.29
C VAL A 47 3.51 -11.57 2.80
N GLY A 48 4.65 -11.44 2.13
CA GLY A 48 4.78 -11.75 0.70
C GLY A 48 4.12 -10.74 -0.24
N LEU A 49 3.82 -9.54 0.25
CA LEU A 49 3.18 -8.46 -0.50
C LEU A 49 4.17 -7.31 -0.77
N GLN A 50 3.79 -6.42 -1.68
CA GLN A 50 4.56 -5.23 -2.02
C GLN A 50 4.07 -4.02 -1.23
N ALA A 51 4.99 -3.19 -0.78
CA ALA A 51 4.65 -1.90 -0.21
C ALA A 51 4.19 -0.94 -1.30
N LYS A 52 2.96 -0.43 -1.16
CA LYS A 52 2.37 0.54 -2.07
C LYS A 52 1.76 1.69 -1.28
N CYS A 53 1.66 2.83 -1.95
CA CYS A 53 1.04 4.02 -1.40
C CYS A 53 -0.21 4.29 -2.23
N CYS A 54 -1.36 4.07 -1.62
CA CYS A 54 -2.64 4.00 -2.31
C CYS A 54 -3.54 5.19 -1.97
N THR A 55 -4.60 5.36 -2.77
CA THR A 55 -5.70 6.28 -2.50
C THR A 55 -6.96 5.46 -2.17
N LEU A 56 -7.45 5.54 -0.93
CA LEU A 56 -8.73 4.96 -0.52
C LEU A 56 -9.87 5.82 -1.09
N GLY A 57 -10.25 5.60 -2.35
CA GLY A 57 -11.26 6.44 -3.00
C GLY A 57 -12.13 5.77 -4.05
N ILE A 58 -11.86 4.52 -4.44
CA ILE A 58 -12.65 3.84 -5.46
C ILE A 58 -13.32 2.61 -4.86
N ALA A 59 -14.28 2.88 -3.96
CA ALA A 59 -15.01 1.90 -3.17
C ALA A 59 -15.73 0.80 -3.99
N ASP A 60 -15.81 0.93 -5.32
CA ASP A 60 -16.45 -0.03 -6.22
C ASP A 60 -15.51 -0.71 -7.24
N LEU A 61 -14.24 -0.31 -7.34
CA LEU A 61 -13.32 -0.82 -8.38
C LEU A 61 -11.98 -1.36 -7.85
N GLY A 62 -11.60 -1.05 -6.61
CA GLY A 62 -10.31 -1.43 -6.01
C GLY A 62 -9.55 -0.22 -5.46
N VAL A 63 -8.33 -0.43 -4.96
CA VAL A 63 -7.46 0.67 -4.54
C VAL A 63 -6.48 1.03 -5.64
N LEU A 64 -6.38 2.34 -5.89
CA LEU A 64 -5.41 2.89 -6.83
C LEU A 64 -4.11 3.14 -6.08
N CYS A 65 -3.04 2.48 -6.54
CA CYS A 65 -1.68 2.62 -6.04
C CYS A 65 -0.72 2.58 -7.25
#